data_AF-A0AAW2VU06-F1
#
_entry.id   AF-A0AAW2VU06-F1
#
_cell.length_a   1.000
_cell.length_b   1.000
_cell.length_c   1.000
_cell.angle_alpha   90.00
_cell.angle_beta   90.00
_cell.angle_gamma   90.00
#
_symmetry.space_group_name_H-M   'P 1'
#
loop_
_entity.id
_entity.type
_entity.pdbx_description
1 polymer ?
#
loop_
_entity_poly.entity_id
_entity_poly.type
_entity_poly.pdbx_seq_one_letter_code
_entity_poly.pdbx_strand_id
1 'polypeptide(L)'
;MWLEQSATLKDELKSRSASLCNIQEDITRALKEGVEEEEIQFNSHQAAKLQGEVLNMKQENNKVREELQTGLDHISILQLEIEKTLKQLNDEFGITSDQPQLQHTMSKSRVPLRAFIFGGKPKKQKSIFSFMHPNRKFQVVRTGFALTN
;
A
#
# COMPACT_ATOMS: atom_id res chain seq x y z
N MET A 1 2.44 9.39 1.65
CA MET A 1 3.21 10.61 1.35
C MET A 1 2.48 11.89 1.72
N TRP A 2 1.41 12.34 1.03
CA TRP A 2 0.76 13.64 1.35
C TRP A 2 0.12 13.69 2.74
N LEU A 3 -0.62 12.65 3.15
CA LEU A 3 -1.24 12.57 4.48
C LEU A 3 -0.22 12.54 5.63
N GLU A 4 0.94 11.93 5.40
CA GLU A 4 2.03 11.92 6.39
C GLU A 4 2.70 13.31 6.47
N GLN A 5 2.93 13.95 5.32
CA GLN A 5 3.47 15.31 5.26
C GLN A 5 2.53 16.33 5.90
N SER A 6 1.21 16.19 5.72
CA SER A 6 0.23 17.09 6.34
C SER A 6 0.18 16.92 7.86
N ALA A 7 0.37 15.69 8.37
CA ALA A 7 0.52 15.44 9.81
C ALA A 7 1.77 16.14 10.38
N THR A 8 2.93 15.98 9.75
CA THR A 8 4.16 16.67 10.14
C THR A 8 3.99 18.19 10.10
N LEU A 9 3.39 18.72 9.03
CA LEU A 9 3.15 20.17 8.89
C LEU A 9 2.21 20.70 9.97
N LYS A 10 1.19 19.93 10.36
CA LYS A 10 0.28 20.30 11.46
C LYS A 10 1.02 20.41 12.78
N ASP A 11 1.97 19.53 13.06
CA ASP A 11 2.77 19.59 14.29
C ASP A 11 3.81 20.71 14.24
N GLU A 12 4.41 20.98 13.08
CA GLU A 12 5.25 22.17 12.88
C GLU A 12 4.47 23.47 13.13
N LEU A 13 3.25 23.60 12.62
CA LEU A 13 2.42 24.78 12.82
C LEU A 13 2.12 25.00 14.32
N LYS A 14 1.77 23.94 15.05
CA LYS A 14 1.58 24.01 16.51
C LYS A 14 2.86 24.45 17.23
N SER A 15 3.99 23.85 16.88
CA SER A 15 5.29 24.19 17.46
C SER A 15 5.66 25.66 17.22
N ARG A 16 5.50 26.14 15.99
CA ARG A 16 5.70 27.55 15.62
C ARG A 16 4.74 28.47 16.38
N SER A 17 3.47 28.09 16.52
CA SER A 17 2.48 28.86 17.28
C SER A 17 2.89 29.01 18.75
N ALA A 18 3.32 27.92 19.39
CA ALA A 18 3.82 27.94 20.77
C ALA A 18 5.07 28.82 20.91
N SER A 19 6.03 28.67 20.00
CA SER A 19 7.25 29.49 19.98
C SER A 19 6.93 30.99 19.83
N LEU A 20 6.01 31.35 18.94
CA LEU A 20 5.58 32.74 18.76
C LEU A 20 4.88 33.30 20.00
N CYS A 21 4.12 32.48 20.75
CA CYS A 21 3.57 32.90 22.04
C CYS A 21 4.66 33.17 23.07
N ASN A 22 5.65 32.27 23.18
CA ASN A 22 6.78 32.45 24.09
C ASN A 22 7.57 33.73 23.76
N ILE A 23 7.87 33.98 22.48
CA ILE A 23 8.55 35.21 22.04
C ILE A 23 7.72 36.45 22.42
N GLN A 24 6.40 36.40 22.25
CA GLN A 24 5.52 37.51 22.61
C GLN A 24 5.53 37.79 24.13
N GLU A 25 5.57 36.74 24.94
CA GLU A 25 5.70 36.82 26.40
C GLU A 25 7.06 37.38 26.80
N ASP A 26 8.14 36.95 26.15
CA ASP A 26 9.51 37.43 26.39
C ASP A 26 9.65 38.92 26.09
N ILE A 27 9.12 39.39 24.96
CA ILE A 27 9.12 40.84 24.63
C ILE A 27 8.31 41.62 25.67
N THR A 28 7.18 41.08 26.12
CA THR A 28 6.34 41.71 27.14
C THR A 28 7.04 41.78 28.49
N ARG A 29 7.79 40.74 28.85
CA ARG A 29 8.57 40.68 30.10
C ARG A 29 9.72 41.67 30.07
N ALA A 30 10.52 41.70 29.00
CA ALA A 30 11.63 42.64 28.85
C ALA A 30 11.16 44.12 28.89
N LEU A 31 9.98 44.42 28.33
CA LEU A 31 9.37 45.74 28.43
C LEU A 31 8.97 46.13 29.86
N LYS A 32 8.52 45.18 30.67
CA LYS A 32 8.16 45.43 32.08
C LYS A 32 9.41 45.62 32.94
N GLU A 33 10.42 44.77 32.75
CA GLU A 33 11.67 44.83 33.50
C GLU A 33 12.44 46.12 33.21
N GLY A 34 12.49 46.57 31.95
CA GLY A 34 13.11 47.84 31.59
C GLY A 34 12.40 49.11 32.08
N VAL A 35 11.21 48.99 32.71
CA VAL A 35 10.55 50.10 33.43
C VAL A 35 10.99 50.15 34.90
N GLU A 36 11.41 49.01 35.46
CA GLU A 36 11.83 48.87 36.86
C GLU A 36 13.37 49.04 37.04
N GLU A 37 14.17 48.79 36.00
CA GLU A 37 15.64 48.96 36.00
C GLU A 37 16.10 50.29 35.36
N GLU A 38 17.22 50.86 35.84
CA GLU A 38 17.84 52.09 35.29
C GLU A 38 18.47 51.90 33.89
N GLU A 39 18.71 50.66 33.47
CA GLU A 39 19.27 50.33 32.16
C GLU A 39 18.19 49.75 31.24
N ILE A 40 17.81 50.51 30.21
CA ILE A 40 16.76 50.11 29.26
C ILE A 40 17.28 48.96 28.39
N GLN A 41 16.94 47.71 28.73
CA GLN A 41 17.23 46.54 27.87
C GLN A 41 16.52 46.60 26.51
N PHE A 42 15.37 47.28 26.44
CA PHE A 42 14.54 47.34 25.25
C PHE A 42 13.92 48.73 25.04
N ASN A 43 14.27 49.40 23.94
CA ASN A 43 13.59 50.64 23.55
C ASN A 43 12.12 50.33 23.18
N SER A 44 11.18 51.07 23.78
CA SER A 44 9.74 50.99 23.52
C SER A 44 9.36 50.92 22.03
N HIS A 45 10.00 51.72 21.18
CA HIS A 45 9.76 51.69 19.74
C HIS A 45 10.14 50.35 19.09
N GLN A 46 11.29 49.78 19.47
CA GLN A 46 11.73 48.48 18.96
C GLN A 46 10.81 47.36 19.43
N ALA A 47 10.38 47.40 20.68
CA ALA A 47 9.45 46.40 21.22
C ALA A 47 8.09 46.45 20.51
N ALA A 48 7.54 47.65 20.29
CA ALA A 48 6.28 47.82 19.55
C ALA A 48 6.38 47.27 18.13
N LYS A 49 7.51 47.51 17.44
CA LYS A 49 7.77 46.95 16.12
C LYS A 49 7.79 45.42 16.15
N LEU A 50 8.57 44.82 17.06
CA LEU A 50 8.66 43.36 17.16
C LEU A 50 7.33 42.71 17.56
N GLN A 51 6.56 43.35 18.45
CA GLN A 51 5.21 42.92 18.79
C GLN A 51 4.32 42.85 17.54
N GLY A 52 4.39 43.87 16.68
CA GLY A 52 3.66 43.87 15.40
C GLY A 52 4.12 42.76 14.46
N GLU A 53 5.42 42.52 14.35
CA GLU A 53 5.99 41.45 13.51
C GLU A 53 5.56 40.06 14.00
N VAL A 54 5.64 39.80 15.31
CA VAL A 54 5.19 38.54 15.91
C VAL A 54 3.69 38.35 15.72
N LEU A 55 2.89 39.40 15.88
CA LEU A 55 1.45 39.35 15.63
C LEU A 55 1.15 38.96 14.17
N ASN A 56 1.86 39.58 13.21
CA ASN A 56 1.74 39.25 11.80
C ASN A 56 2.13 37.78 11.52
N MET A 57 3.23 37.30 12.10
CA MET A 57 3.64 35.90 11.97
C MET A 57 2.60 34.92 12.55
N LYS A 58 1.94 35.28 13.66
CA LYS A 58 0.86 34.48 14.25
C LYS A 58 -0.36 34.41 13.33
N GLN A 59 -0.72 35.52 12.70
CA GLN A 59 -1.82 35.58 11.74
C GLN A 59 -1.53 34.71 10.51
N GLU A 60 -0.33 34.81 9.93
CA GLU A 60 0.04 33.97 8.78
C GLU A 60 0.11 32.48 9.15
N ASN A 61 0.62 32.15 10.33
CA ASN A 61 0.62 30.77 10.83
C ASN A 61 -0.81 30.20 10.92
N ASN A 62 -1.76 31.01 11.39
CA ASN A 62 -3.17 30.65 11.44
C ASN A 62 -3.78 30.45 10.06
N LYS A 63 -3.43 31.30 9.09
CA LYS A 63 -3.88 31.17 7.71
C LYS A 63 -3.40 29.85 7.09
N VAL A 64 -2.12 29.52 7.25
CA VAL A 64 -1.55 28.25 6.76
C VAL A 64 -2.24 27.05 7.43
N ARG A 65 -2.55 27.15 8.73
CA ARG A 65 -3.33 26.11 9.45
C ARG A 65 -4.73 25.93 8.86
N GLU A 66 -5.40 27.02 8.49
CA GLU A 66 -6.74 26.97 7.88
C GLU A 66 -6.70 26.35 6.48
N GLU A 67 -5.75 26.78 5.64
CA GLU A 67 -5.55 26.20 4.30
C GLU A 67 -5.21 24.70 4.37
N LEU A 68 -4.37 24.30 5.34
CA LEU A 68 -4.06 22.89 5.58
C LEU A 68 -5.30 22.08 5.97
N GLN A 69 -6.16 22.63 6.83
CA GLN A 69 -7.40 21.97 7.22
C GLN A 69 -8.36 21.82 6.04
N THR A 70 -8.52 22.88 5.22
CA THR A 70 -9.30 22.81 3.99
C THR A 70 -8.79 21.73 3.04
N GLY A 71 -7.47 21.59 2.88
CA GLY A 71 -6.86 20.51 2.09
C GLY A 71 -7.17 19.12 2.62
N LEU A 72 -7.14 18.94 3.95
CA LEU A 72 -7.49 17.67 4.61
C LEU A 72 -8.97 17.32 4.39
N ASP A 73 -9.85 18.32 4.47
CA ASP A 73 -11.28 18.13 4.27
C ASP A 73 -11.56 17.70 2.82
N HIS A 74 -10.92 18.32 1.83
CA HIS A 74 -11.02 17.92 0.42
C HIS A 74 -10.57 16.48 0.19
N ILE A 75 -9.46 16.05 0.80
CA ILE A 75 -8.99 14.67 0.66
C ILE A 75 -9.92 13.67 1.33
N SER A 76 -10.53 14.04 2.46
CA SER A 76 -11.52 13.21 3.13
C SER A 76 -12.75 12.99 2.24
N ILE A 77 -13.20 14.04 1.52
CA ILE A 77 -14.28 13.93 0.54
C ILE A 77 -13.87 13.02 -0.62
N LEU A 78 -12.68 13.20 -1.19
CA LEU A 78 -12.19 12.36 -2.28
C LEU A 78 -12.08 10.88 -1.89
N GLN A 79 -11.63 10.59 -0.67
CA GLN A 79 -11.58 9.22 -0.16
C GLN A 79 -12.98 8.58 -0.12
N LEU A 80 -13.98 9.32 0.38
CA LEU A 80 -15.37 8.86 0.40
C LEU A 80 -15.94 8.63 -1.01
N GLU A 81 -15.62 9.51 -1.96
CA GLU A 81 -16.03 9.36 -3.35
C GLU A 81 -15.39 8.12 -4.00
N ILE A 82 -14.11 7.88 -3.77
CA ILE A 82 -13.40 6.68 -4.23
C ILE A 82 -14.06 5.41 -3.68
N GLU A 83 -14.33 5.37 -2.38
CA GLU A 83 -14.99 4.22 -1.75
C GLU A 83 -16.38 3.96 -2.34
N LYS A 84 -17.15 5.03 -2.54
CA LYS A 84 -18.48 4.95 -3.17
C LYS A 84 -18.39 4.42 -4.60
N THR A 85 -17.46 4.93 -5.40
CA THR A 85 -17.26 4.48 -6.79
C THR A 85 -16.78 3.04 -6.85
N LEU A 86 -15.86 2.63 -5.97
CA LEU A 86 -15.41 1.24 -5.88
C LEU A 86 -16.57 0.29 -5.53
N LYS A 87 -17.43 0.70 -4.59
CA LYS A 87 -18.63 -0.06 -4.24
C LYS A 87 -19.58 -0.19 -5.43
N GLN A 88 -19.86 0.90 -6.14
CA GLN A 88 -20.71 0.88 -7.33
C GLN A 88 -20.16 -0.04 -8.42
N LEU A 89 -18.85 0.01 -8.68
CA LEU A 89 -18.19 -0.87 -9.64
C LEU A 89 -18.29 -2.34 -9.21
N ASN A 90 -18.08 -2.62 -7.93
CA ASN A 90 -18.23 -3.97 -7.38
C ASN A 90 -19.67 -4.50 -7.55
N ASP A 91 -20.67 -3.67 -7.30
CA ASP A 91 -22.09 -4.02 -7.42
C ASP A 91 -22.50 -4.22 -8.89
N GLU A 92 -21.99 -3.40 -9.82
CA GLU A 92 -22.29 -3.49 -11.26
C GLU A 92 -21.65 -4.71 -11.93
N PHE A 93 -20.40 -5.02 -11.57
CA PHE A 93 -19.62 -6.09 -12.21
C PHE A 93 -19.59 -7.39 -11.39
N GLY A 94 -20.24 -7.43 -10.22
CA GLY A 94 -20.29 -8.61 -9.36
C GLY A 94 -18.90 -9.09 -8.90
N ILE A 95 -17.92 -8.19 -8.77
CA ILE A 95 -16.52 -8.50 -8.42
C ILE A 95 -16.39 -8.76 -6.91
N THR A 96 -17.31 -9.54 -6.34
CA THR A 96 -17.20 -9.95 -4.95
C THR A 96 -16.04 -10.95 -4.84
N SER A 97 -15.02 -10.58 -4.07
CA SER A 97 -13.83 -11.38 -3.78
C SER A 97 -14.12 -12.72 -3.04
N ASP A 98 -15.39 -13.02 -2.77
CA ASP A 98 -15.83 -14.18 -1.99
C ASP A 98 -16.43 -15.30 -2.86
N GLN A 99 -15.82 -15.58 -4.01
CA GLN A 99 -16.06 -16.85 -4.70
C GLN A 99 -14.89 -17.83 -4.53
N PRO A 100 -14.92 -18.72 -3.52
CA PRO A 100 -14.25 -20.01 -3.63
C PRO A 100 -14.99 -20.97 -4.59
N GLN A 101 -15.76 -20.48 -5.57
CA GLN A 101 -16.64 -21.28 -6.44
C GLN A 101 -16.34 -21.17 -7.95
N LEU A 102 -15.10 -20.79 -8.33
CA LEU A 102 -14.56 -21.18 -9.65
C LEU A 102 -14.08 -22.65 -9.67
N GLN A 103 -14.38 -23.40 -8.61
CA GLN A 103 -14.20 -24.85 -8.55
C GLN A 103 -15.54 -25.48 -8.96
N HIS A 104 -15.55 -26.25 -10.05
CA HIS A 104 -16.53 -27.32 -10.33
C HIS A 104 -17.77 -27.16 -11.24
N THR A 105 -17.93 -26.12 -12.06
CA THR A 105 -18.98 -26.10 -13.12
C THR A 105 -18.44 -26.07 -14.56
N MET A 106 -17.28 -26.67 -14.80
CA MET A 106 -16.82 -27.02 -16.16
C MET A 106 -16.98 -28.52 -16.41
N SER A 107 -18.15 -29.07 -16.07
CA SER A 107 -18.54 -30.37 -16.60
C SER A 107 -19.05 -30.16 -18.02
N LYS A 108 -18.37 -30.81 -18.97
CA LYS A 108 -18.73 -31.08 -20.39
C LYS A 108 -17.82 -30.37 -21.39
N SER A 109 -16.96 -31.19 -21.99
CA SER A 109 -16.29 -30.97 -23.28
C SER A 109 -15.30 -29.80 -23.34
N ARG A 110 -14.13 -29.94 -22.73
CA ARG A 110 -12.97 -29.09 -23.07
C ARG A 110 -11.90 -29.92 -23.77
N VAL A 111 -11.62 -29.56 -25.02
CA VAL A 111 -10.43 -30.02 -25.74
C VAL A 111 -9.21 -29.49 -24.99
N PRO A 112 -8.24 -30.34 -24.60
CA PRO A 112 -7.06 -29.87 -23.87
C PRO A 112 -6.36 -28.74 -24.61
N LEU A 113 -5.93 -27.68 -23.91
CA LEU A 113 -5.33 -26.48 -24.52
C LEU A 113 -4.21 -26.83 -25.50
N ARG A 114 -3.39 -27.82 -25.16
CA ARG A 114 -2.34 -28.34 -26.04
C ARG A 114 -2.89 -28.91 -27.35
N ALA A 115 -3.99 -29.65 -27.31
CA ALA A 115 -4.64 -30.21 -28.50
C ALA A 115 -5.35 -29.13 -29.33
N PHE A 116 -5.76 -28.02 -28.70
CA PHE A 116 -6.29 -26.85 -29.38
C PHE A 116 -5.18 -26.05 -30.09
N ILE A 117 -4.11 -25.70 -29.37
CA ILE A 117 -3.03 -24.85 -29.90
C ILE A 117 -2.17 -25.60 -30.92
N PHE A 118 -1.84 -26.87 -30.65
CA PHE A 118 -0.86 -27.62 -31.45
C PHE A 118 -1.48 -28.79 -32.22
N GLY A 119 -2.82 -28.89 -32.22
CA GLY A 119 -3.52 -30.06 -32.76
C GLY A 119 -3.39 -31.31 -31.88
N GLY A 120 -4.29 -32.27 -32.08
CA GLY A 120 -4.18 -33.59 -31.47
C GLY A 120 -3.02 -34.38 -32.08
N LYS A 121 -2.19 -35.02 -31.25
CA LYS A 121 -1.20 -35.97 -31.77
C LYS A 121 -1.94 -37.16 -32.41
N PRO A 122 -1.57 -37.61 -33.63
CA PRO A 122 -2.16 -38.82 -34.18
C PRO A 122 -1.90 -39.98 -33.21
N LYS A 123 -2.96 -40.70 -32.82
CA LYS A 123 -2.81 -41.97 -32.11
C LYS A 123 -1.98 -42.87 -33.03
N LYS A 124 -0.77 -43.22 -32.60
CA LYS A 124 0.06 -44.20 -33.32
C LYS A 124 -0.80 -45.46 -33.50
N GLN A 125 -1.07 -45.84 -34.75
CA GLN A 125 -1.76 -47.09 -35.04
C GLN A 125 -0.97 -48.22 -34.36
N LYS A 126 -1.67 -49.06 -33.58
CA LYS A 126 -1.04 -50.25 -33.01
C LYS A 126 -0.65 -51.14 -34.18
N SER A 127 0.65 -51.23 -34.45
CA SER A 127 1.20 -52.11 -35.48
C SER A 127 0.78 -53.56 -35.20
N ILE A 128 0.32 -54.23 -36.24
CA ILE A 128 -0.07 -55.66 -36.23
C ILE A 128 1.15 -56.56 -35.91
N PHE A 129 2.37 -56.02 -35.99
CA PHE A 129 3.62 -56.70 -35.67
C PHE A 129 4.04 -56.66 -34.19
N SER A 130 3.18 -56.17 -33.30
CA SER A 130 3.47 -56.14 -31.85
C SER A 130 3.63 -57.53 -31.20
N PHE A 131 3.29 -58.61 -31.91
CA PHE A 131 3.47 -60.00 -31.45
C PHE A 131 4.90 -60.54 -31.59
N MET A 132 5.80 -59.86 -32.28
CA MET A 132 7.19 -60.32 -32.44
C MET A 132 8.09 -59.67 -31.39
N HIS A 133 8.04 -60.15 -30.15
CA HIS A 133 9.08 -59.92 -29.16
C HIS A 133 10.23 -60.92 -29.37
N PRO A 134 11.49 -60.48 -29.63
CA PRO A 134 12.60 -61.39 -29.94
C PRO A 134 13.31 -61.98 -28.71
N ASN A 135 12.71 -61.99 -27.53
CA ASN A 135 13.36 -62.56 -26.33
C ASN A 135 12.77 -63.92 -25.94
N ARG A 136 12.97 -64.95 -26.77
CA ARG A 136 12.90 -66.36 -26.33
C ARG A 136 14.27 -66.76 -25.79
N LYS A 137 14.42 -66.81 -24.47
CA LYS A 137 15.57 -67.50 -23.85
C LYS A 137 15.26 -69.00 -23.81
N PHE A 138 16.06 -69.78 -24.54
CA PHE A 138 16.06 -71.24 -24.47
C PHE A 138 16.54 -71.67 -23.08
N GLN A 139 15.74 -72.47 -22.37
CA GLN A 139 16.20 -73.21 -21.19
C GLN A 139 17.02 -74.41 -21.67
N VAL A 140 18.32 -74.38 -21.41
CA VAL A 140 19.21 -75.53 -21.58
C VAL A 140 19.16 -76.35 -20.28
N VAL A 141 18.63 -77.57 -20.40
CA VAL A 141 18.70 -78.62 -19.39
C VAL A 141 20.11 -79.21 -19.40
N ARG A 142 20.73 -79.37 -18.23
CA ARG A 142 21.94 -80.20 -18.06
C ARG A 142 21.74 -81.19 -16.92
N THR A 143 21.89 -82.46 -17.26
CA THR A 143 21.66 -83.67 -16.48
C THR A 143 22.88 -84.09 -15.64
N GLY A 144 22.63 -84.78 -14.52
CA GLY A 144 23.64 -85.62 -13.84
C GLY A 144 23.29 -86.09 -12.42
N PHE A 145 22.69 -87.29 -12.32
CA PHE A 145 22.74 -88.39 -11.30
C PHE A 145 23.20 -88.14 -9.84
N ALA A 146 22.83 -88.90 -8.78
CA ALA A 146 21.80 -89.89 -8.37
C ALA A 146 22.19 -90.37 -6.93
N LEU A 147 21.36 -91.23 -6.31
CA LEU A 147 21.55 -92.08 -5.10
C LEU A 147 20.96 -91.50 -3.78
N THR A 148 20.22 -92.21 -2.93
CA THR A 148 19.60 -93.55 -2.88
C THR A 148 18.65 -93.60 -1.67
N ASN A 149 17.58 -94.41 -1.79
CA ASN A 149 16.70 -95.03 -0.78
C ASN A 149 16.52 -94.38 0.61
#